data_AF-A0A8T5HUJ0-F1
#
_entry.id   AF-A0A8T5HUJ0-F1
#
_cell.length_a   1.000
_cell.length_b   1.000
_cell.length_c   1.000
_cell.angle_alpha   90.00
_cell.angle_beta   90.00
_cell.angle_gamma   90.00
#
_symmetry.space_group_name_H-M   'P 1'
#
loop_
_entity.id
_entity.type
_entity.pdbx_description
1 polymer ?
#
loop_
_entity_poly.entity_id
_entity_poly.type
_entity_poly.pdbx_seq_one_letter_code
_entity_poly.pdbx_strand_id
1 'polypeptide(L)' 'METEPIKQNRTILIIAIVIAVIAIVSLTVSTTITGGTIIKKVSCYDKDDCNDHNEATEDSCKNPATEYSLCINKPVN' A
#
# COMPACT_ATOMS: atom_id res chain seq x y z
N MET A 1 -36.50 11.44 39.97
CA MET A 1 -36.15 11.76 38.57
C MET A 1 -36.19 10.44 37.83
N GLU A 2 -37.37 10.06 37.34
CA GLU A 2 -37.56 8.79 36.64
C GLU A 2 -37.06 8.97 35.20
N THR A 3 -36.05 8.21 34.81
CA THR A 3 -35.56 8.16 33.43
C THR A 3 -36.54 7.33 32.60
N GLU A 4 -37.22 7.99 31.67
CA GLU A 4 -38.10 7.36 30.69
C GLU A 4 -37.35 6.28 29.88
N PRO A 5 -37.95 5.10 29.63
CA PRO A 5 -37.31 4.07 28.81
C PRO A 5 -37.23 4.55 27.35
N ILE A 6 -36.03 4.54 26.78
CA ILE A 6 -35.80 4.85 25.36
C ILE A 6 -36.61 3.84 24.54
N LYS A 7 -37.71 4.30 23.93
CA LYS A 7 -38.51 3.47 23.02
C LYS A 7 -37.65 3.14 21.80
N GLN A 8 -37.03 1.95 21.80
CA GLN A 8 -36.17 1.45 20.74
C GLN A 8 -36.95 1.38 19.42
N ASN A 9 -36.92 2.47 18.66
CA ASN A 9 -37.58 2.53 17.36
C ASN A 9 -36.81 1.65 16.37
N ARG A 10 -37.51 0.76 15.67
CA ARG A 10 -36.90 -0.15 14.68
C ARG A 10 -36.12 0.61 13.62
N THR A 11 -36.56 1.81 13.24
CA THR A 11 -35.84 2.68 12.30
C THR A 11 -34.50 3.14 12.85
N ILE A 12 -34.42 3.50 14.13
CA ILE A 12 -33.17 3.94 14.78
C ILE A 12 -32.18 2.77 14.86
N LEU A 13 -32.68 1.56 15.16
CA LEU A 13 -31.85 0.35 15.17
C LEU A 13 -31.26 0.04 13.78
N ILE A 14 -32.08 0.16 12.72
CA ILE A 14 -31.61 -0.08 11.34
C ILE A 14 -30.55 0.95 10.95
N ILE A 15 -30.76 2.23 11.25
CA ILE A 15 -29.78 3.30 10.97
C ILE A 15 -28.44 3.03 11.69
N ALA A 16 -28.49 2.63 12.96
CA ALA A 16 -27.29 2.30 13.73
C ALA A 16 -26.51 1.12 13.13
N ILE A 17 -27.22 0.08 12.68
CA ILE A 17 -26.59 -1.09 12.02
C ILE A 17 -25.95 -0.67 10.69
N VAL A 18 -26.64 0.12 9.88
CA VAL A 18 -26.10 0.59 8.59
C VAL A 18 -24.83 1.42 8.78
N ILE A 19 -24.81 2.33 9.75
CA ILE A 19 -23.62 3.14 10.06
C ILE A 19 -22.45 2.25 10.50
N ALA A 20 -22.72 1.26 11.36
CA ALA A 20 -21.70 0.33 11.82
C ALA A 20 -21.12 -0.51 10.67
N VAL A 21 -21.98 -1.03 9.78
CA VAL A 21 -21.55 -1.80 8.60
C VAL A 21 -20.73 -0.93 7.65
N ILE A 22 -21.14 0.29 7.36
CA ILE A 22 -20.40 1.22 6.50
C ILE A 22 -19.00 1.48 7.06
N ALA A 23 -18.90 1.77 8.36
CA ALA A 23 -17.61 2.00 9.02
C ALA A 23 -16.69 0.75 8.91
N ILE A 24 -17.22 -0.45 9.17
CA ILE A 24 -16.46 -1.70 9.07
C ILE A 24 -15.98 -1.96 7.64
N VAL A 25 -16.81 -1.71 6.63
CA VAL A 25 -16.45 -1.88 5.21
C VAL A 25 -15.35 -0.90 4.80
N SER A 26 -15.39 0.35 5.27
CA SER A 26 -14.34 1.33 4.98
C SER A 26 -12.97 0.91 5.54
N LEU A 27 -12.92 0.26 6.70
CA LEU A 27 -11.68 -0.22 7.29
C LEU A 27 -11.07 -1.40 6.51
N THR A 28 -11.89 -2.31 5.99
CA THR A 28 -11.39 -3.50 5.29
C THR A 28 -10.93 -3.21 3.86
N VAL A 29 -11.57 -2.26 3.16
CA VAL A 29 -11.19 -1.87 1.78
C VAL A 29 -9.76 -1.31 1.71
N SER A 30 -9.29 -0.61 2.74
CA SER A 30 -7.91 -0.10 2.77
C SER A 30 -6.85 -1.21 2.90
N THR A 31 -7.20 -2.37 3.47
CA THR A 31 -6.22 -3.44 3.74
C THR A 31 -5.93 -4.33 2.53
N THR A 32 -6.79 -4.34 1.52
CA THR A 32 -6.66 -5.23 0.35
C THR A 32 -5.92 -4.60 -0.84
N ILE A 33 -5.62 -3.29 -0.81
CA ILE A 33 -4.98 -2.56 -1.92
C ILE A 33 -3.49 -2.30 -1.67
N THR A 34 -2.90 -2.87 -0.62
CA THR A 34 -1.45 -2.78 -0.39
C THR A 34 -0.66 -3.83 -1.21
N GLY A 35 -1.35 -4.73 -1.90
CA GLY A 35 -0.77 -5.82 -2.71
C GLY A 35 -0.96 -5.66 -4.22
N GLY A 36 -1.14 -4.44 -4.72
CA GLY A 36 -1.14 -4.19 -6.16
C GLY A 36 0.20 -4.59 -6.78
N THR A 37 0.19 -5.48 -7.77
CA THR A 37 1.37 -5.80 -8.59
C THR A 37 1.97 -4.50 -9.10
N ILE A 38 3.11 -4.10 -8.54
CA ILE A 38 3.92 -3.01 -9.09
C ILE A 38 4.42 -3.53 -10.43
N ILE A 39 3.73 -3.18 -11.51
CA ILE A 39 4.36 -3.17 -12.83
C ILE A 39 5.38 -2.06 -12.73
N LYS A 40 6.59 -2.37 -12.22
CA LYS A 40 7.70 -1.43 -12.12
C LYS A 40 8.11 -1.16 -13.56
N LYS A 41 7.39 -0.24 -14.18
CA LYS A 41 7.65 0.27 -15.53
C LYS A 41 9.11 0.75 -15.62
N VAL A 42 9.65 1.20 -14.49
CA VAL A 42 11.04 1.56 -14.26
C VAL A 42 11.65 0.56 -13.28
N SER A 43 12.67 -0.19 -13.70
CA SER A 43 13.51 -1.06 -12.88
C SER A 43 14.27 -0.31 -11.78
N CYS A 44 14.88 0.85 -12.09
CA CYS A 44 15.68 1.64 -11.14
C CYS A 44 15.63 3.16 -11.41
N TYR A 45 15.77 3.96 -10.34
CA TYR A 45 15.88 5.42 -10.35
C TYR A 45 17.29 5.90 -10.02
N ASP A 46 18.02 5.16 -9.20
CA ASP A 46 19.41 5.42 -8.85
C ASP A 46 20.17 4.12 -8.59
N LYS A 47 21.43 4.23 -8.18
CA LYS A 47 22.30 3.08 -7.89
C LYS A 47 21.85 2.31 -6.64
N ASP A 48 21.19 2.96 -5.68
CA ASP A 48 20.82 2.36 -4.40
C ASP A 48 19.64 1.39 -4.60
N ASP A 49 18.79 1.65 -5.60
CA ASP A 49 17.80 0.68 -6.09
C ASP A 49 18.41 -0.63 -6.64
N CYS A 50 19.67 -0.60 -7.07
CA CYS A 50 20.38 -1.73 -7.69
C CYS A 50 21.32 -2.46 -6.72
N ASN A 51 21.35 -2.05 -5.45
CA ASN A 51 22.26 -2.58 -4.45
C ASN A 51 22.01 -4.07 -4.19
N ASP A 52 22.93 -4.92 -4.67
CA ASP A 52 22.91 -6.37 -4.45
C ASP A 52 23.63 -6.81 -3.17
N HIS A 53 24.07 -5.84 -2.36
CA HIS A 53 24.80 -6.01 -1.11
C HIS A 53 26.14 -6.75 -1.28
N ASN A 54 26.71 -6.72 -2.47
CA ASN A 54 28.03 -7.27 -2.74
C ASN A 54 29.06 -6.15 -2.87
N GLU A 55 29.96 -6.05 -1.89
CA GLU A 55 31.03 -5.02 -1.89
C GLU A 55 32.05 -5.21 -3.03
N ALA A 56 32.07 -6.39 -3.66
CA ALA A 56 32.89 -6.67 -4.83
C ALA A 56 32.23 -6.24 -6.16
N THR A 57 31.07 -5.57 -6.12
CA THR A 57 30.39 -5.01 -7.29
C THR A 57 30.19 -3.50 -7.17
N GLU A 58 30.37 -2.81 -8.29
CA GLU A 58 29.95 -1.44 -8.50
C GLU A 58 28.54 -1.45 -9.12
N ASP A 59 27.57 -0.99 -8.35
CA ASP A 59 26.17 -0.93 -8.76
C ASP A 59 25.86 0.37 -9.51
N SER A 60 25.12 0.24 -10.61
CA SER A 60 24.70 1.38 -11.41
C SER A 60 23.33 1.16 -12.04
N CYS A 61 22.55 2.23 -12.11
CA CYS A 61 21.28 2.26 -12.83
C CYS A 61 21.47 2.89 -14.21
N LYS A 62 21.29 2.08 -15.26
CA LYS A 62 21.29 2.57 -16.64
C LYS A 62 19.90 3.11 -16.99
N ASN A 63 19.83 4.26 -17.68
CA ASN A 63 18.58 4.92 -18.08
C ASN A 63 17.57 5.11 -16.93
N PRO A 64 17.97 5.76 -15.81
CA PRO A 64 17.13 5.90 -14.62
C PRO A 64 15.79 6.59 -14.93
N ALA A 65 14.74 6.22 -14.19
CA ALA A 65 13.40 6.79 -14.34
C ALA A 65 12.73 6.56 -15.72
N THR A 66 13.24 5.63 -16.54
CA THR A 66 12.68 5.30 -17.86
C THR A 66 12.17 3.87 -17.96
N GLU A 67 11.35 3.59 -18.98
CA GLU A 67 10.90 2.23 -19.33
C GLU A 67 12.05 1.25 -19.63
N TYR A 68 13.22 1.78 -19.98
CA TYR A 68 14.40 1.00 -20.34
C TYR A 68 15.47 1.02 -19.24
N SER A 69 15.08 1.37 -18.02
CA SER A 69 16.00 1.34 -16.88
C SER A 69 16.49 -0.08 -16.61
N LEU A 70 17.78 -0.26 -16.31
CA LEU A 70 18.41 -1.55 -16.07
C LEU A 70 19.48 -1.44 -14.98
N CYS A 71 19.43 -2.34 -14.00
CA CYS A 71 20.50 -2.49 -13.02
C CYS A 71 21.71 -3.21 -13.60
N ILE A 72 22.90 -2.68 -13.31
CA ILE A 72 24.18 -3.20 -13.76
C ILE A 72 25.10 -3.29 -12.55
N ASN A 73 25.53 -4.50 -12.20
CA ASN A 73 26.43 -4.77 -11.07
C ASN A 73 27.76 -5.27 -11.66
N LYS A 74 28.76 -4.38 -11.71
CA LYS A 74 30.05 -4.68 -12.33
C LYS A 74 31.05 -5.14 -11.28
N PRO A 75 31.72 -6.29 -11.44
CA PRO A 75 32.81 -6.67 -10.55
C PRO A 75 33.90 -5.60 -10.51
N VAL A 76 34.32 -5.21 -9.31
CA VAL A 76 35.51 -4.36 -9.10
C VAL A 76 36.69 -5.30 -8.82
N ASN A 77 37.73 -5.25 -9.65
CA ASN A 77 38.92 -6.09 -9.54
C ASN A 77 40.19 -5.25 -9.57
#